data_AF-A0AAV2R238-F1
#
_entry.id   AF-A0AAV2R238-F1
#
_cell.length_a   1.000
_cell.length_b   1.000
_cell.length_c   1.000
_cell.angle_alpha   90.00
_cell.angle_beta   90.00
_cell.angle_gamma   90.00
#
_symmetry.space_group_name_H-M   'P 1'
#
loop_
_entity.id
_entity.type
_entity.pdbx_description
1 polymer ?
#
loop_
_entity_poly.entity_id
_entity_poly.type
_entity_poly.pdbx_seq_one_letter_code
_entity_poly.pdbx_strand_id
1 'polypeptide(L)'
;STFVTSSTLHHVLSPEDNRQELGCVVSHHLLAHPEITTAPITVIFRGVVTPQQVTGNVGDLQKVECRVKAAQSAVNITWILNGTDITSQVQAEIKVDNINGSFVTSSTLNHVWRPEDNGQILGCVVSHHTLAEPEITSVPITVFFAPIEQKVQTYKYITLQSDYEIRLNFSSYPQPNTTDWSYQTNFMEMPNLIQNSNDNSKFSTSLK
;
A
#
# COMPACT_ATOMS: atom_id res chain seq x y z
N SER A 1 22.03 -41.70 30.98
CA SER A 1 21.83 -40.35 30.44
C SER A 1 20.72 -40.41 29.40
N THR A 2 19.80 -39.46 29.40
CA THR A 2 18.82 -39.29 28.33
C THR A 2 19.47 -38.48 27.19
N PHE A 3 19.22 -38.89 25.94
CA PHE A 3 19.68 -38.16 24.76
C PHE A 3 18.47 -37.46 24.12
N VAL A 4 18.58 -36.14 23.94
CA VAL A 4 17.58 -35.32 23.25
C VAL A 4 18.21 -34.85 21.95
N THR A 5 17.55 -35.14 20.82
CA THR A 5 17.98 -34.72 19.49
C THR A 5 16.81 -34.09 18.74
N SER A 6 17.09 -33.12 17.89
CA SER A 6 16.12 -32.50 16.98
C SER A 6 16.55 -32.71 15.52
N SER A 7 15.58 -32.69 14.61
CA SER A 7 15.81 -32.71 13.17
C SER A 7 15.04 -31.54 12.53
N THR A 8 15.66 -30.85 11.58
CA THR A 8 15.07 -29.69 10.91
C THR A 8 15.13 -29.89 9.40
N LEU A 9 13.99 -29.77 8.73
CA LEU A 9 13.90 -29.80 7.27
C LEU A 9 13.84 -28.38 6.72
N HIS A 10 14.71 -28.07 5.77
CA HIS A 10 14.60 -26.89 4.93
C HIS A 10 14.17 -27.34 3.53
N HIS A 11 12.91 -27.09 3.17
CA HIS A 11 12.36 -27.43 1.86
C HIS A 11 11.63 -26.22 1.28
N VAL A 12 11.88 -25.94 0.00
CA VAL A 12 11.17 -24.88 -0.73
C VAL A 12 9.99 -25.54 -1.43
N LEU A 13 8.79 -25.25 -0.93
CA LEU A 13 7.56 -25.86 -1.44
C LEU A 13 7.28 -25.41 -2.87
N SER A 14 6.90 -26.36 -3.72
CA SER A 14 6.34 -26.08 -5.05
C SER A 14 4.81 -26.23 -5.04
N PRO A 15 4.08 -25.72 -6.06
CA PRO A 15 2.64 -25.92 -6.17
C PRO A 15 2.21 -27.40 -6.16
N GLU A 16 3.09 -28.30 -6.59
CA GLU A 16 2.87 -29.75 -6.64
C GLU A 16 2.95 -30.43 -5.27
N ASP A 17 3.65 -29.83 -4.30
CA ASP A 17 3.73 -30.32 -2.91
C ASP A 17 2.41 -30.14 -2.15
N ASN A 18 1.46 -29.42 -2.75
CA ASN A 18 0.19 -29.11 -2.14
C ASN A 18 -0.62 -30.38 -1.84
N ARG A 19 -1.17 -30.47 -0.61
CA ARG A 19 -1.91 -31.64 -0.10
C ARG A 19 -1.10 -32.91 0.06
N GLN A 20 0.22 -32.86 -0.14
CA GLN A 20 1.09 -33.96 0.22
C GLN A 20 1.30 -33.99 1.73
N GLU A 21 1.64 -35.16 2.26
CA GLU A 21 1.99 -35.32 3.68
C GLU A 21 3.50 -35.23 3.87
N LEU A 22 3.92 -34.31 4.74
CA LEU A 22 5.29 -34.26 5.22
C LEU A 22 5.41 -35.16 6.46
N GLY A 23 6.24 -36.19 6.37
CA GLY A 23 6.45 -37.16 7.45
C GLY A 23 7.83 -37.04 8.10
N CYS A 24 7.88 -37.08 9.42
CA CYS A 24 9.08 -37.37 10.19
C CYS A 24 9.07 -38.85 10.60
N VAL A 25 10.11 -39.60 10.21
CA VAL A 25 10.25 -41.03 10.52
C VAL A 25 11.44 -41.23 11.46
N VAL A 26 11.15 -41.66 12.68
CA VAL A 26 12.16 -41.92 13.71
C VAL A 26 12.38 -43.42 13.82
N SER A 27 13.62 -43.84 13.54
CA SER A 27 14.03 -45.24 13.66
C SER A 27 14.98 -45.41 14.84
N HIS A 28 14.79 -46.47 15.63
CA HIS A 28 15.67 -46.81 16.74
C HIS A 28 15.72 -48.33 16.90
N HIS A 29 16.88 -48.89 17.27
CA HIS A 29 17.08 -50.35 17.36
C HIS A 29 16.22 -51.03 18.44
N LEU A 30 15.69 -50.26 19.41
CA LEU A 30 14.75 -50.76 20.42
C LEU A 30 13.27 -50.60 20.01
N LEU A 31 12.97 -49.95 18.88
CA LEU A 31 11.62 -49.85 18.35
C LEU A 31 11.36 -51.02 17.40
N ALA A 32 10.24 -51.72 17.57
CA ALA A 32 9.83 -52.80 16.66
C ALA A 32 9.47 -52.27 15.25
N HIS A 33 8.98 -51.03 15.17
CA HIS A 33 8.68 -50.32 13.94
C HIS A 33 9.04 -48.83 14.13
N PRO A 34 9.40 -48.10 13.06
CA PRO A 34 9.66 -46.67 13.15
C PRO A 34 8.44 -45.90 13.66
N GLU A 35 8.68 -44.86 14.44
CA GLU A 35 7.64 -43.91 14.82
C GLU A 35 7.47 -42.88 13.71
N ILE A 36 6.23 -42.64 13.29
CA ILE A 36 5.92 -41.77 12.15
C ILE A 36 4.98 -40.67 12.64
N THR A 37 5.36 -39.41 12.39
CA THR A 37 4.48 -38.24 12.56
C THR A 37 4.33 -37.56 11.22
N THR A 38 3.09 -37.34 10.76
CA THR A 38 2.82 -36.62 9.50
C THR A 38 2.09 -35.31 9.74
N ALA A 39 2.30 -34.35 8.83
CA ALA A 39 1.57 -33.10 8.77
C ALA A 39 1.26 -32.76 7.30
N PRO A 40 0.07 -32.25 6.98
CA PRO A 40 -0.26 -31.89 5.61
C PRO A 40 0.47 -30.61 5.18
N ILE A 41 0.92 -30.57 3.92
CA ILE A 41 1.50 -29.38 3.31
C ILE A 41 0.36 -28.50 2.75
N THR A 42 0.31 -27.25 3.22
CA THR A 42 -0.57 -26.20 2.68
C THR A 42 0.24 -25.20 1.86
N VAL A 43 0.02 -25.18 0.55
CA VAL A 43 0.55 -24.14 -0.32
C VAL A 43 -0.39 -22.93 -0.32
N ILE A 44 0.18 -21.76 -0.07
CA ILE A 44 -0.51 -20.46 -0.15
C ILE A 44 0.02 -19.74 -1.38
N PHE A 45 -0.90 -19.34 -2.26
CA PHE A 45 -0.56 -18.64 -3.48
C PHE A 45 -0.52 -17.13 -3.23
N ARG A 46 0.23 -16.44 -4.09
CA ARG A 46 0.26 -14.99 -4.09
C ARG A 46 -1.12 -14.36 -4.20
N GLY A 47 -1.39 -13.43 -3.30
CA GLY A 47 -2.58 -12.58 -3.36
C GLY A 47 -2.63 -11.77 -4.64
N VAL A 48 -3.83 -11.63 -5.21
CA VAL A 48 -4.08 -10.78 -6.38
C VAL A 48 -4.94 -9.60 -5.95
N VAL A 49 -4.43 -8.39 -6.13
CA VAL A 49 -5.16 -7.15 -5.84
C VAL A 49 -5.81 -6.63 -7.13
N THR A 50 -7.10 -6.30 -7.06
CA THR A 50 -7.91 -5.79 -8.17
C THR A 50 -8.61 -4.50 -7.75
N PRO A 51 -8.45 -3.38 -8.48
CA PRO A 51 -7.59 -3.22 -9.66
C PRO A 51 -6.09 -3.27 -9.33
N GLN A 52 -5.24 -3.55 -10.32
CA GLN A 52 -3.76 -3.56 -10.15
C GLN A 52 -3.14 -2.16 -9.99
N GLN A 53 -3.94 -1.12 -10.24
CA GLN A 53 -3.62 0.27 -9.95
C GLN A 53 -4.89 0.97 -9.49
N VAL A 54 -4.79 1.73 -8.42
CA VAL A 54 -5.92 2.47 -7.84
C VAL A 54 -5.85 3.90 -8.35
N THR A 55 -6.89 4.35 -9.05
CA THR A 55 -6.93 5.69 -9.65
C THR A 55 -8.31 6.29 -9.45
N GLY A 56 -8.42 7.46 -8.81
CA GLY A 56 -9.71 8.11 -8.53
C GLY A 56 -9.60 9.59 -8.17
N ASN A 57 -10.73 10.29 -8.07
CA ASN A 57 -10.74 11.65 -7.53
C ASN A 57 -10.80 11.61 -6.00
N VAL A 58 -10.33 12.68 -5.37
CA VAL A 58 -10.54 12.87 -3.93
C VAL A 58 -12.02 12.79 -3.58
N GLY A 59 -12.35 12.03 -2.53
CA GLY A 59 -13.74 11.84 -2.11
C GLY A 59 -14.49 10.71 -2.82
N ASP A 60 -13.94 10.12 -3.88
CA ASP A 60 -14.55 8.95 -4.52
C ASP A 60 -14.42 7.72 -3.61
N LEU A 61 -15.54 7.01 -3.42
CA LEU A 61 -15.51 5.69 -2.79
C LEU A 61 -15.03 4.66 -3.82
N GLN A 62 -13.91 4.02 -3.53
CA GLN A 62 -13.39 2.94 -4.38
C GLN A 62 -13.37 1.61 -3.67
N LYS A 63 -13.65 0.57 -4.46
CA LYS A 63 -13.65 -0.81 -4.05
C LYS A 63 -12.37 -1.48 -4.56
N VAL A 64 -11.55 -1.98 -3.66
CA VAL A 64 -10.35 -2.77 -3.97
C VAL A 64 -10.49 -4.15 -3.37
N GLU A 65 -10.32 -5.19 -4.17
CA GLU A 65 -10.38 -6.59 -3.72
C GLU A 65 -8.98 -7.19 -3.67
N CYS A 66 -8.65 -7.91 -2.60
CA CYS A 66 -7.52 -8.82 -2.55
C CYS A 66 -8.04 -10.25 -2.47
N ARG A 67 -7.63 -11.09 -3.43
CA ARG A 67 -8.05 -12.49 -3.54
C ARG A 67 -6.84 -13.39 -3.39
N VAL A 68 -6.91 -14.32 -2.43
CA VAL A 68 -5.85 -15.28 -2.12
C VAL A 68 -6.39 -16.70 -2.25
N LYS A 69 -5.65 -17.55 -2.95
CA LYS A 69 -5.96 -18.99 -3.01
C LYS A 69 -5.08 -19.72 -2.00
N ALA A 70 -5.69 -20.57 -1.20
CA ALA A 70 -5.01 -21.45 -0.24
C ALA A 70 -5.66 -22.83 -0.28
N ALA A 71 -4.88 -23.89 -0.13
CA ALA A 71 -5.38 -25.22 -0.50
C ALA A 71 -6.27 -25.92 0.53
N GLN A 72 -6.11 -25.61 1.82
CA GLN A 72 -6.67 -26.38 2.93
C GLN A 72 -7.28 -25.52 4.04
N SER A 73 -7.00 -24.23 4.08
CA SER A 73 -7.48 -23.31 5.12
C SER A 73 -7.67 -21.90 4.56
N ALA A 74 -8.53 -21.12 5.22
CA ALA A 74 -8.60 -19.69 4.97
C ALA A 74 -7.34 -19.00 5.52
N VAL A 75 -6.88 -17.96 4.80
CA VAL A 75 -5.82 -17.06 5.25
C VAL A 75 -6.43 -15.82 5.89
N ASN A 76 -5.64 -15.10 6.68
CA ASN A 76 -6.00 -13.78 7.17
C ASN A 76 -5.45 -12.70 6.23
N ILE A 77 -6.26 -11.68 5.94
CA ILE A 77 -5.90 -10.55 5.06
C ILE A 77 -6.01 -9.25 5.84
N THR A 78 -4.92 -8.50 5.86
CA THR A 78 -4.78 -7.17 6.46
C THR A 78 -4.47 -6.16 5.35
N TRP A 79 -5.05 -4.96 5.42
CA TRP A 79 -4.76 -3.88 4.49
C TRP A 79 -3.89 -2.83 5.15
N ILE A 80 -2.77 -2.52 4.51
CA ILE A 80 -1.82 -1.50 4.97
C ILE A 80 -1.79 -0.36 3.95
N LEU A 81 -2.04 0.86 4.42
CA LEU A 81 -1.91 2.08 3.63
C LEU A 81 -0.87 2.98 4.29
N ASN A 82 0.22 3.27 3.58
CA ASN A 82 1.32 4.10 4.11
C ASN A 82 1.82 3.61 5.49
N GLY A 83 1.99 2.29 5.64
CA GLY A 83 2.42 1.67 6.90
C GLY A 83 1.36 1.59 8.01
N THR A 84 0.15 2.11 7.77
CA THR A 84 -0.95 2.09 8.74
C THR A 84 -1.95 1.00 8.41
N ASP A 85 -2.39 0.24 9.41
CA ASP A 85 -3.46 -0.75 9.28
C ASP A 85 -4.82 -0.07 9.11
N ILE A 86 -5.48 -0.32 7.97
CA ILE A 86 -6.80 0.20 7.64
C ILE A 86 -7.84 -0.93 7.48
N THR A 87 -7.55 -2.11 8.03
CA THR A 87 -8.38 -3.32 7.89
C THR A 87 -9.78 -3.15 8.49
N SER A 88 -9.99 -2.20 9.40
CA SER A 88 -11.32 -1.90 9.95
C SER A 88 -12.34 -1.46 8.90
N GLN A 89 -11.90 -1.08 7.70
CA GLN A 89 -12.73 -0.57 6.60
C GLN A 89 -13.13 -1.67 5.60
N VAL A 90 -12.86 -2.93 5.92
CA VAL A 90 -13.02 -4.04 4.98
C VAL A 90 -14.30 -4.82 5.23
N GLN A 91 -14.79 -5.46 4.18
CA GLN A 91 -15.73 -6.56 4.26
C GLN A 91 -14.97 -7.83 3.82
N ALA A 92 -14.73 -8.73 4.76
CA ALA A 92 -14.09 -10.01 4.47
C ALA A 92 -15.16 -11.05 4.13
N GLU A 93 -15.01 -11.68 2.96
CA GLU A 93 -15.83 -12.82 2.55
C GLU A 93 -14.92 -14.04 2.37
N ILE A 94 -15.13 -15.07 3.19
CA ILE A 94 -14.48 -16.36 2.99
C ILE A 94 -15.34 -17.14 2.00
N LYS A 95 -14.83 -17.40 0.80
CA LYS A 95 -15.50 -18.23 -0.20
C LYS A 95 -14.78 -19.57 -0.31
N VAL A 96 -15.44 -20.61 0.17
CA VAL A 96 -15.02 -21.99 -0.10
C VAL A 96 -15.58 -22.36 -1.46
N ASP A 97 -14.91 -21.95 -2.53
CA ASP A 97 -15.27 -22.39 -3.87
C ASP A 97 -14.78 -23.83 -4.07
N ASN A 98 -15.70 -24.71 -4.45
CA ASN A 98 -15.39 -26.10 -4.76
C ASN A 98 -14.79 -26.24 -6.17
N ILE A 99 -13.76 -25.45 -6.47
CA ILE A 99 -12.92 -25.65 -7.66
C ILE A 99 -11.69 -26.41 -7.19
N ASN A 100 -11.75 -27.74 -7.32
CA ASN A 100 -10.69 -28.66 -6.90
C ASN A 100 -10.36 -28.60 -5.39
N GLY A 101 -11.34 -28.22 -4.57
CA GLY A 101 -11.30 -28.26 -3.10
C GLY A 101 -10.42 -27.21 -2.41
N SER A 102 -9.95 -26.16 -3.09
CA SER A 102 -9.12 -25.10 -2.47
C SER A 102 -9.99 -24.03 -1.81
N PHE A 103 -9.50 -23.44 -0.72
CA PHE A 103 -10.09 -22.25 -0.10
C PHE A 103 -9.68 -21.00 -0.86
N VAL A 104 -10.62 -20.04 -0.97
CA VAL A 104 -10.34 -18.71 -1.50
C VAL A 104 -10.76 -17.69 -0.46
N THR A 105 -9.80 -16.93 0.05
CA THR A 105 -10.09 -15.79 0.91
C THR A 105 -10.13 -14.54 0.03
N SER A 106 -11.25 -13.82 0.05
CA SER A 106 -11.40 -12.51 -0.58
C SER A 106 -11.64 -11.45 0.49
N SER A 107 -10.88 -10.35 0.44
CA SER A 107 -11.11 -9.18 1.27
C SER A 107 -11.38 -7.98 0.38
N THR A 108 -12.51 -7.32 0.62
CA THR A 108 -12.89 -6.10 -0.09
C THR A 108 -12.66 -4.90 0.81
N LEU A 109 -11.79 -3.98 0.40
CA LEU A 109 -11.62 -2.67 0.99
C LEU A 109 -12.54 -1.67 0.28
N ASN A 110 -13.35 -0.95 1.06
CA ASN A 110 -14.10 0.22 0.60
C ASN A 110 -13.47 1.46 1.24
N HIS A 111 -12.74 2.25 0.45
CA HIS A 111 -11.98 3.39 0.97
C HIS A 111 -12.30 4.67 0.20
N VAL A 112 -12.32 5.80 0.91
CA VAL A 112 -12.46 7.14 0.34
C VAL A 112 -11.10 7.81 0.34
N TRP A 113 -10.49 7.93 -0.84
CA TRP A 113 -9.13 8.44 -0.97
C TRP A 113 -9.02 9.92 -0.67
N ARG A 114 -7.90 10.30 -0.06
CA ARG A 114 -7.55 11.66 0.33
C ARG A 114 -6.33 12.17 -0.47
N PRO A 115 -6.11 13.50 -0.52
CA PRO A 115 -4.95 14.06 -1.20
C PRO A 115 -3.61 13.49 -0.71
N GLU A 116 -3.50 13.22 0.59
CA GLU A 116 -2.31 12.61 1.21
C GLU A 116 -2.03 11.16 0.78
N ASP A 117 -3.03 10.46 0.22
CA ASP A 117 -2.88 9.10 -0.28
C ASP A 117 -2.29 9.07 -1.71
N ASN A 118 -2.22 10.21 -2.39
CA ASN A 118 -1.68 10.29 -3.74
C ASN A 118 -0.19 9.88 -3.76
N GLY A 119 0.17 8.95 -4.63
CA GLY A 119 1.52 8.41 -4.75
C GLY A 119 1.88 7.40 -3.65
N GLN A 120 0.96 7.10 -2.73
CA GLN A 120 1.15 6.05 -1.73
C GLN A 120 0.93 4.66 -2.32
N ILE A 121 1.30 3.64 -1.54
CA ILE A 121 1.13 2.24 -1.88
C ILE A 121 0.10 1.62 -0.94
N LEU A 122 -0.87 0.93 -1.53
CA LEU A 122 -1.80 0.05 -0.82
C LEU A 122 -1.24 -1.37 -0.79
N GLY A 123 -1.08 -1.94 0.39
CA GLY A 123 -0.65 -3.32 0.59
C GLY A 123 -1.79 -4.22 1.04
N CYS A 124 -1.95 -5.36 0.37
CA CYS A 124 -2.65 -6.52 0.89
C CYS A 124 -1.61 -7.45 1.54
N VAL A 125 -1.72 -7.63 2.86
CA VAL A 125 -0.84 -8.47 3.67
C VAL A 125 -1.58 -9.75 4.03
N VAL A 126 -1.03 -10.88 3.62
CA VAL A 126 -1.57 -12.21 3.83
C VAL A 126 -0.78 -12.89 4.93
N SER A 127 -1.47 -13.35 5.97
CA SER A 127 -0.87 -14.09 7.08
C SER A 127 -1.51 -15.46 7.27
N HIS A 128 -0.67 -16.43 7.61
CA HIS A 128 -1.06 -17.80 7.93
C HIS A 128 0.03 -18.45 8.78
N HIS A 129 -0.32 -19.36 9.67
CA HIS A 129 0.61 -20.01 10.60
C HIS A 129 1.72 -20.84 9.91
N THR A 130 1.55 -21.20 8.64
CA THR A 130 2.56 -21.91 7.83
C THR A 130 3.53 -20.99 7.10
N LEU A 131 3.27 -19.68 7.08
CA LEU A 131 4.17 -18.68 6.50
C LEU A 131 5.16 -18.22 7.55
N ALA A 132 6.46 -18.26 7.23
CA ALA A 132 7.51 -17.72 8.10
C ALA A 132 7.41 -16.20 8.20
N GLU A 133 7.06 -15.54 7.10
CA GLU A 133 6.79 -14.11 7.02
C GLU A 133 5.49 -13.88 6.24
N PRO A 134 4.72 -12.82 6.56
CA PRO A 134 3.53 -12.48 5.81
C PRO A 134 3.84 -12.20 4.34
N GLU A 135 2.95 -12.64 3.46
CA GLU A 135 3.07 -12.32 2.05
C GLU A 135 2.44 -10.95 1.76
N ILE A 136 3.10 -10.11 0.96
CA ILE A 136 2.64 -8.76 0.66
C ILE A 136 2.47 -8.58 -0.84
N THR A 137 1.28 -8.14 -1.24
CA THR A 137 0.98 -7.68 -2.60
C THR A 137 0.59 -6.22 -2.57
N SER A 138 1.23 -5.41 -3.41
CA SER A 138 1.12 -3.95 -3.35
C SER A 138 0.67 -3.35 -4.67
N VAL A 139 -0.17 -2.31 -4.61
CA VAL A 139 -0.62 -1.54 -5.78
C VAL A 139 -0.42 -0.05 -5.55
N PRO A 140 -0.01 0.73 -6.57
CA PRO A 140 0.14 2.17 -6.45
C PRO A 140 -1.21 2.88 -6.47
N ILE A 141 -1.29 4.02 -5.77
CA ILE A 141 -2.47 4.88 -5.71
C ILE A 141 -2.19 6.20 -6.44
N THR A 142 -3.14 6.61 -7.27
CA THR A 142 -3.19 7.92 -7.91
C THR A 142 -4.50 8.61 -7.54
N VAL A 143 -4.41 9.74 -6.84
CA VAL A 143 -5.58 10.54 -6.44
C VAL A 143 -5.53 11.89 -7.13
N PHE A 144 -6.60 12.25 -7.83
CA PHE A 144 -6.76 13.57 -8.45
C PHE A 144 -7.41 14.54 -7.47
N PHE A 145 -6.78 15.70 -7.28
CA PHE A 145 -7.29 16.75 -6.40
C PHE A 145 -6.83 18.14 -6.85
N ALA A 146 -7.73 19.11 -6.67
CA ALA A 146 -7.46 20.52 -6.94
C ALA A 146 -6.36 21.08 -6.03
N PRO A 147 -5.72 22.21 -6.38
CA PRO A 147 -4.73 22.86 -5.53
C PRO A 147 -5.26 23.15 -4.12
N ILE A 148 -4.56 22.64 -3.12
CA ILE A 148 -4.82 22.89 -1.70
C ILE A 148 -3.70 23.80 -1.19
N GLU A 149 -4.06 25.02 -0.82
CA GLU A 149 -3.13 25.96 -0.19
C GLU A 149 -2.60 25.43 1.14
N GLN A 150 -1.30 25.51 1.33
CA GLN A 150 -0.66 25.26 2.62
C GLN A 150 -0.62 26.55 3.43
N LYS A 151 -0.50 26.42 4.76
CA LYS A 151 -0.37 27.58 5.65
C LYS A 151 0.79 28.45 5.19
N VAL A 152 0.47 29.66 4.76
CA VAL A 152 1.46 30.63 4.36
C VAL A 152 2.18 31.15 5.61
N GLN A 153 3.50 31.12 5.56
CA GLN A 153 4.34 31.43 6.72
C GLN A 153 4.83 32.89 6.72
N THR A 154 4.71 33.60 5.59
CA THR A 154 5.51 34.81 5.32
C THR A 154 4.70 36.10 5.19
N TYR A 155 3.53 36.25 5.80
CA TYR A 155 2.90 37.57 5.89
C TYR A 155 3.18 38.22 7.24
N LYS A 156 4.38 38.75 7.41
CA LYS A 156 4.66 39.66 8.52
C LYS A 156 5.61 40.76 8.05
N TYR A 157 4.99 41.81 7.52
CA TYR A 157 5.54 43.15 7.30
C TYR A 157 6.47 43.30 6.08
N ILE A 158 5.88 43.67 4.94
CA ILE A 158 6.62 44.24 3.81
C ILE A 158 6.90 45.70 4.17
N THR A 159 8.16 46.06 4.39
CA THR A 159 8.58 47.44 4.60
C THR A 159 8.74 48.17 3.27
N LEU A 160 8.49 49.49 3.27
CA LEU A 160 8.76 50.31 2.09
C LEU A 160 10.25 50.22 1.75
N GLN A 161 10.57 50.01 0.47
CA GLN A 161 11.94 49.93 -0.07
C GLN A 161 12.77 48.72 0.43
N SER A 162 12.15 47.71 1.04
CA SER A 162 12.80 46.41 1.27
C SER A 162 12.43 45.43 0.17
N ASP A 163 13.39 44.64 -0.28
CA ASP A 163 13.12 43.43 -1.05
C ASP A 163 12.29 42.45 -0.19
N TYR A 164 11.31 41.80 -0.81
CA TYR A 164 10.47 40.82 -0.13
C TYR A 164 10.14 39.65 -1.06
N GLU A 165 10.10 38.45 -0.49
CA GLU A 165 9.72 37.24 -1.20
C GLU A 165 8.41 36.69 -0.61
N ILE A 166 7.37 36.58 -1.43
CA ILE A 166 6.14 35.89 -1.07
C ILE A 166 6.22 34.47 -1.62
N ARG A 167 6.15 33.49 -0.73
CA ARG A 167 6.06 32.07 -1.10
C ARG A 167 4.68 31.54 -0.76
N LEU A 168 3.93 31.16 -1.79
CA LEU A 168 2.70 30.39 -1.67
C LEU A 168 3.03 28.94 -1.98
N ASN A 169 2.76 28.06 -1.02
CA ASN A 169 2.90 26.63 -1.22
C ASN A 169 1.50 26.04 -1.37
N PHE A 170 1.28 25.25 -2.41
CA PHE A 170 0.08 24.46 -2.59
C PHE A 170 0.47 23.06 -3.09
N SER A 171 -0.40 22.09 -2.85
CA SER A 171 -0.29 20.74 -3.40
C SER A 171 -1.46 20.46 -4.32
N SER A 172 -1.21 19.86 -5.50
CA SER A 172 -2.26 19.42 -6.43
C SER A 172 -1.82 18.17 -7.17
N TYR A 173 -2.78 17.43 -7.72
CA TYR A 173 -2.49 16.43 -8.75
C TYR A 173 -3.65 16.36 -9.77
N PRO A 174 -3.38 16.58 -11.08
CA PRO A 174 -2.08 16.88 -11.69
C PRO A 174 -1.59 18.31 -11.37
N GLN A 175 -0.48 18.73 -12.00
CA GLN A 175 0.01 20.10 -11.89
C GLN A 175 -1.04 21.12 -12.38
N PRO A 176 -1.09 22.33 -11.81
CA PRO A 176 -1.96 23.39 -12.31
C PRO A 176 -1.55 23.81 -13.74
N ASN A 177 -2.52 24.33 -14.49
CA ASN A 177 -2.25 24.82 -15.85
C ASN A 177 -1.46 26.14 -15.85
N THR A 178 -1.78 27.06 -14.94
CA THR A 178 -1.09 28.35 -14.76
C THR A 178 -0.91 28.67 -13.28
N THR A 179 -0.01 29.58 -12.98
CA THR A 179 0.19 30.15 -11.63
C THR A 179 0.54 31.61 -11.82
N ASP A 180 -0.46 32.47 -11.60
CA ASP A 180 -0.40 33.87 -11.97
C ASP A 180 -0.45 34.75 -10.71
N TRP A 181 0.43 35.75 -10.64
CA TRP A 181 0.46 36.72 -9.56
C TRP A 181 -0.27 38.00 -9.96
N SER A 182 -1.25 38.40 -9.17
CA SER A 182 -2.03 39.62 -9.37
C SER A 182 -2.07 40.47 -8.11
N TYR A 183 -2.33 41.76 -8.26
CA TYR A 183 -2.48 42.70 -7.16
C TYR A 183 -3.79 43.50 -7.29
N GLN A 184 -4.16 44.18 -6.20
CA GLN A 184 -5.45 44.88 -6.04
C GLN A 184 -6.68 43.96 -6.08
N THR A 185 -7.85 44.52 -5.75
CA THR A 185 -9.12 43.79 -5.68
C THR A 185 -9.68 43.40 -7.05
N ASN A 186 -9.15 43.98 -8.13
CA ASN A 186 -9.52 43.70 -9.51
C ASN A 186 -8.56 42.73 -10.22
N PHE A 187 -7.64 42.09 -9.48
CA PHE A 187 -6.70 41.09 -10.00
C PHE A 187 -5.91 41.58 -11.23
N MET A 188 -5.37 42.81 -11.18
CA MET A 188 -4.49 43.27 -12.26
C MET A 188 -3.15 42.51 -12.22
N GLU A 189 -2.57 42.24 -13.38
CA GLU A 189 -1.23 41.64 -13.48
C GLU A 189 -0.19 42.49 -12.74
N MET A 190 0.63 41.85 -11.90
CA MET A 190 1.68 42.59 -11.20
C MET A 190 2.70 43.18 -12.21
N PRO A 191 3.03 44.49 -12.09
CA PRO A 191 4.07 45.09 -12.91
C PRO A 191 5.43 44.44 -12.63
N ASN A 192 6.24 44.27 -13.69
CA ASN A 192 7.63 43.82 -13.62
C ASN A 192 7.86 42.41 -13.03
N LEU A 193 6.94 41.46 -13.22
CA LEU A 193 7.21 40.04 -12.95
C LEU A 193 8.28 39.50 -13.92
N ILE A 194 9.42 39.09 -13.37
CA ILE A 194 10.49 38.37 -14.06
C ILE A 194 10.36 36.89 -13.66
N GLN A 195 10.03 36.03 -14.62
CA GLN A 195 10.10 34.58 -14.44
C GLN A 195 11.57 34.16 -14.33
N ASN A 196 11.93 33.45 -13.26
CA ASN A 196 13.26 32.87 -13.16
C ASN A 196 13.37 31.67 -14.11
N SER A 197 14.28 31.71 -15.09
CA SER A 197 14.36 30.71 -16.17
C SER A 197 14.72 29.29 -15.73
N ASN A 198 15.05 29.10 -14.44
CA ASN A 198 15.41 27.79 -13.87
C ASN A 198 14.29 27.19 -13.02
N ASP A 199 13.18 27.91 -12.80
CA ASP A 199 12.07 27.46 -11.95
C ASP A 199 10.78 28.24 -12.31
N ASN A 200 9.88 27.61 -13.06
CA ASN A 200 8.60 28.20 -13.49
C ASN A 200 7.69 28.61 -12.31
N SER A 201 8.00 28.21 -11.07
CA SER A 201 7.25 28.60 -9.86
C SER A 201 7.80 29.85 -9.16
N LYS A 202 8.95 30.38 -9.60
CA LYS A 202 9.60 31.55 -8.97
C LYS A 202 9.54 32.79 -9.85
N PHE A 203 8.89 33.80 -9.32
CA PHE A 203 8.78 35.12 -9.94
C PHE A 203 9.48 36.15 -9.06
N SER A 204 10.27 37.02 -9.66
CA SER A 204 10.88 38.16 -9.00
C SER A 204 10.27 39.45 -9.56
N THR A 205 10.10 40.47 -8.73
CA THR A 205 9.74 41.80 -9.20
C THR A 205 10.80 42.78 -8.74
N SER A 206 11.22 43.66 -9.63
CA SER A 206 12.07 44.80 -9.27
C SER A 206 11.20 46.07 -9.27
N LEU A 207 11.14 46.72 -8.12
CA LEU A 207 10.63 48.09 -8.03
C LEU A 207 11.75 49.03 -8.50
N LYS A 208 11.46 49.82 -9.54
CA LYS A 208 12.27 50.99 -9.90
C LYS A 208 11.89 52.17 -8.99
#